data_AF-A0A8T3DYG9-F1
#
_entry.id   AF-A0A8T3DYG9-F1
#
_cell.length_a   1.000
_cell.length_b   1.000
_cell.length_c   1.000
_cell.angle_alpha   90.00
_cell.angle_beta   90.00
_cell.angle_gamma   90.00
#
_symmetry.space_group_name_H-M   'P 1'
#
loop_
_entity.id
_entity.type
_entity.pdbx_description
1 polymer ?
#
loop_
_entity_poly.entity_id
_entity_poly.type
_entity_poly.pdbx_seq_one_letter_code
_entity_poly.pdbx_strand_id
1 'polypeptide(L)'
;METVGSVVRVAVDTAEAQVEVELVPTVEMMNCWPKKARWPRLLKRWPSTERARCIKSFGFNLMATSNYHWLLSFSRAEQVLLGSIDEDGGCRRKSYRIIRQLKEDEWCPGSKPVITAYHLQTLLFWTCEKYPCTKDWKNLKESVLRLTKKLHKCVSQRYLRHFFVRSHNLLKYTNTNELDDMAKKICDFLDNPGVYIH
;
A
#
# COMPACT_ATOMS: atom_id res chain seq x y z
N MET A 1 6.61 -26.18 21.88
CA MET A 1 5.46 -25.31 22.18
C MET A 1 5.04 -24.69 20.87
N GLU A 2 4.00 -25.23 20.24
CA GLU A 2 3.48 -24.72 18.98
C GLU A 2 3.02 -23.29 19.20
N THR A 3 3.69 -22.34 18.55
CA THR A 3 3.21 -20.95 18.50
C THR A 3 1.94 -20.94 17.67
N VAL A 4 0.80 -21.12 18.31
CA VAL A 4 -0.51 -20.86 17.71
C VAL A 4 -0.50 -19.39 17.32
N GLY A 5 -0.28 -19.12 16.03
CA GLY A 5 -0.42 -17.78 15.49
C GLY A 5 -1.87 -17.31 15.68
N SER A 6 -2.07 -16.03 15.92
CA SER A 6 -3.42 -15.47 16.12
C SER A 6 -4.25 -15.37 14.82
N VAL A 7 -3.67 -15.78 13.68
CA VAL A 7 -4.30 -15.83 12.36
C VAL A 7 -4.81 -17.25 12.11
N VAL A 8 -6.09 -17.38 11.77
CA VAL A 8 -6.71 -18.66 11.41
C VAL A 8 -6.55 -18.84 9.91
N ARG A 9 -5.89 -19.92 9.47
CA ARG A 9 -5.73 -20.24 8.04
C ARG A 9 -6.70 -21.33 7.64
N VAL A 10 -7.39 -21.10 6.52
CA VAL A 10 -8.36 -22.04 5.97
C VAL A 10 -7.99 -22.32 4.52
N ALA A 11 -7.81 -23.60 4.18
CA ALA A 11 -7.72 -24.01 2.79
C ALA A 11 -9.14 -24.11 2.22
N VAL A 12 -9.39 -23.43 1.11
CA VAL A 12 -10.70 -23.38 0.44
C VAL A 12 -10.52 -23.95 -0.96
N ASP A 13 -11.17 -25.06 -1.26
CA ASP A 13 -11.20 -25.62 -2.59
C ASP A 13 -12.15 -24.80 -3.48
N THR A 14 -11.62 -24.27 -4.57
CA THR A 14 -12.40 -23.62 -5.62
C THR A 14 -12.47 -24.54 -6.85
N ALA A 15 -13.32 -24.21 -7.83
CA ALA A 15 -13.43 -24.99 -9.07
C ALA A 15 -12.11 -25.07 -9.86
N GLU A 16 -11.21 -24.10 -9.69
CA GLU A 16 -9.98 -23.97 -10.47
C GLU A 16 -8.73 -24.38 -9.67
N ALA A 17 -8.71 -24.11 -8.35
CA ALA A 17 -7.57 -24.38 -7.49
C ALA A 17 -7.94 -24.36 -6.00
N GLN A 18 -7.07 -24.92 -5.16
CA GLN A 18 -7.13 -24.68 -3.72
C GLN A 18 -6.50 -23.32 -3.38
N VAL A 19 -7.20 -22.52 -2.58
CA VAL A 19 -6.75 -21.19 -2.13
C VAL A 19 -6.62 -21.18 -0.62
N GLU A 20 -5.53 -20.63 -0.10
CA GLU A 20 -5.35 -20.37 1.33
C GLU A 20 -5.95 -19.01 1.70
N VAL A 21 -6.86 -19.01 2.68
CA VAL A 21 -7.52 -17.81 3.22
C VAL A 21 -7.03 -17.57 4.64
N GLU A 22 -6.46 -16.39 4.88
CA GLU A 22 -6.08 -15.94 6.22
C GLU A 22 -7.21 -15.12 6.85
N LEU A 23 -7.78 -15.64 7.94
CA LEU A 23 -8.79 -14.97 8.75
C LEU A 23 -8.14 -14.35 9.99
N VAL A 24 -8.28 -13.04 10.12
CA VAL A 24 -7.73 -12.27 11.24
C VAL A 24 -8.88 -11.69 12.06
N PRO A 25 -9.04 -12.09 13.33
CA PRO A 25 -10.03 -11.48 14.20
C PRO A 25 -9.77 -9.98 14.38
N THR A 26 -10.82 -9.17 14.25
CA THR A 26 -10.71 -7.72 14.42
C THR A 26 -11.79 -7.17 15.35
N VAL A 27 -11.42 -6.15 16.12
CA VAL A 27 -12.36 -5.34 16.91
C VAL A 27 -12.51 -3.98 16.25
N GLU A 28 -13.74 -3.60 15.96
CA GLU A 28 -14.03 -2.33 15.30
C GLU A 28 -14.11 -1.19 16.31
N MET A 29 -13.29 -0.16 16.09
CA MET A 29 -13.31 1.09 16.84
C MET A 29 -14.01 2.15 15.98
N MET A 30 -15.32 2.27 16.12
CA MET A 30 -16.15 3.19 15.34
C MET A 30 -16.06 4.63 15.88
N ASN A 31 -16.34 5.62 15.02
CA ASN A 31 -16.49 7.04 15.37
C ASN A 31 -15.31 7.67 16.14
N CYS A 32 -14.13 7.03 16.13
CA CYS A 32 -12.94 7.54 16.78
C CYS A 32 -11.70 7.29 15.92
N TRP A 33 -10.70 8.16 16.06
CA TRP A 33 -9.46 8.05 15.31
C TRP A 33 -8.27 7.98 16.26
N PRO A 34 -7.29 7.09 16.05
CA PRO A 34 -6.25 6.86 17.05
C PRO A 34 -5.31 8.06 17.12
N LYS A 35 -4.96 8.49 18.34
CA LYS A 35 -4.09 9.66 18.59
C LYS A 35 -2.72 9.56 17.88
N LYS A 36 -2.23 8.33 17.68
CA LYS A 36 -0.98 8.04 16.96
C LYS A 36 -1.07 8.29 15.45
N ALA A 37 -2.28 8.27 14.88
CA ALA A 37 -2.53 8.50 13.46
C ALA A 37 -2.92 9.96 13.19
N ARG A 38 -1.93 10.86 13.06
CA ARG A 38 -2.19 12.28 12.77
C ARG A 38 -2.54 12.48 11.29
N TRP A 39 -3.83 12.38 10.97
CA TRP A 39 -4.41 12.54 9.63
C TRP A 39 -5.81 13.18 9.72
N PRO A 40 -6.28 13.97 8.73
CA PRO A 40 -5.56 14.47 7.56
C PRO A 40 -4.47 15.48 7.93
N ARG A 41 -3.57 15.75 6.99
CA ARG A 41 -2.47 16.71 7.18
C ARG A 41 -2.91 18.11 6.78
N LEU A 42 -2.39 19.12 7.49
CA LEU A 42 -2.64 20.54 7.20
C LEU A 42 -2.25 20.89 5.77
N LEU A 43 -3.03 21.78 5.14
CA LEU A 43 -2.81 22.33 3.79
C LEU A 43 -2.81 21.29 2.66
N LYS A 44 -3.28 20.06 2.92
CA LYS A 44 -3.42 19.03 1.89
C LYS A 44 -4.78 19.11 1.23
N ARG A 45 -4.77 19.04 -0.10
CA ARG A 45 -5.97 19.10 -0.96
C ARG A 45 -6.55 17.72 -1.29
N TRP A 46 -5.80 16.66 -1.00
CA TRP A 46 -6.22 15.29 -1.22
C TRP A 46 -6.06 14.46 0.07
N PRO A 47 -7.08 13.67 0.46
CA PRO A 47 -8.44 13.72 -0.10
C PRO A 47 -9.15 15.04 0.25
N SER A 48 -10.35 15.26 -0.27
CA SER A 48 -11.16 16.44 0.11
C SER A 48 -11.49 16.42 1.61
N THR A 49 -11.78 17.59 2.19
CA THR A 49 -12.14 17.70 3.60
C THR A 49 -13.36 16.84 3.96
N GLU A 50 -14.36 16.82 3.08
CA GLU A 50 -15.57 16.00 3.25
C GLU A 50 -15.22 14.52 3.30
N ARG A 51 -14.40 14.06 2.36
CA ARG A 51 -13.93 12.68 2.30
C ARG A 51 -13.12 12.31 3.53
N ALA A 52 -12.24 13.20 4.00
CA ALA A 52 -11.47 12.96 5.21
C ALA A 52 -12.35 12.87 6.46
N ARG A 53 -13.41 13.69 6.55
CA ARG A 53 -14.39 13.63 7.65
C ARG A 53 -15.15 12.30 7.62
N CYS A 54 -15.66 11.91 6.45
CA CYS A 54 -16.34 10.63 6.23
C CYS A 54 -15.44 9.45 6.59
N ILE A 55 -14.18 9.44 6.16
CA ILE A 55 -13.24 8.38 6.51
C ILE A 55 -13.04 8.28 8.03
N LYS A 56 -12.95 9.42 8.71
CA LYS A 56 -12.77 9.45 10.16
C LYS A 56 -13.98 8.93 10.93
N SER A 57 -15.20 9.09 10.43
CA SER A 57 -16.39 8.57 11.12
C SER A 57 -16.45 7.04 11.12
N PHE A 58 -15.87 6.36 10.13
CA PHE A 58 -15.74 4.90 10.16
C PHE A 58 -14.80 4.39 11.26
N GLY A 59 -13.87 5.25 11.71
CA GLY A 59 -12.86 4.91 12.69
C GLY A 59 -11.80 3.94 12.17
N PHE A 60 -11.39 2.96 12.98
CA PHE A 60 -10.31 2.02 12.66
C PHE A 60 -10.57 0.65 13.28
N ASN A 61 -9.72 -0.33 12.99
CA ASN A 61 -9.82 -1.69 13.53
C ASN A 61 -8.58 -2.02 14.36
N LEU A 62 -8.79 -2.85 15.38
CA LEU A 62 -7.71 -3.53 16.11
C LEU A 62 -7.64 -4.97 15.61
N MET A 63 -6.49 -5.40 15.10
CA MET A 63 -6.28 -6.76 14.58
C MET A 63 -5.46 -7.60 15.54
N ALA A 64 -5.93 -8.81 15.82
CA ALA A 64 -5.21 -9.82 16.59
C ALA A 64 -4.24 -10.57 15.67
N THR A 65 -3.08 -9.96 15.39
CA THR A 65 -2.01 -10.55 14.54
C THR A 65 -0.73 -10.86 15.31
N SER A 66 -0.72 -10.54 16.61
CA SER A 66 0.38 -10.83 17.54
C SER A 66 -0.21 -11.32 18.86
N ASN A 67 0.52 -12.20 19.53
CA ASN A 67 0.06 -12.85 20.78
C ASN A 67 -0.18 -11.86 21.94
N TYR A 68 0.49 -10.70 21.93
CA TYR A 68 0.49 -9.77 23.07
C TYR A 68 0.06 -8.34 22.73
N HIS A 69 -0.16 -8.03 21.44
CA HIS A 69 -0.45 -6.67 21.00
C HIS A 69 -1.47 -6.64 19.86
N TRP A 70 -2.41 -5.71 19.95
CA TRP A 70 -3.30 -5.38 18.85
C TRP A 70 -2.59 -4.47 17.84
N LEU A 71 -2.69 -4.80 16.55
CA LEU A 71 -2.22 -3.92 15.49
C LEU A 71 -3.35 -2.99 15.03
N LEU A 72 -3.00 -1.73 14.77
CA LEU A 72 -3.93 -0.78 14.16
C LEU A 72 -4.13 -1.15 12.69
N SER A 73 -5.38 -1.25 12.26
CA SER A 73 -5.76 -1.44 10.86
C SER A 73 -6.69 -0.34 10.41
N PHE A 74 -6.40 0.18 9.22
CA PHE A 74 -7.16 1.25 8.59
C PHE A 74 -7.85 0.76 7.31
N SER A 75 -8.07 -0.55 7.17
CA SER A 75 -8.57 -1.17 5.94
C SER A 75 -9.80 -0.48 5.36
N ARG A 76 -10.78 -0.12 6.20
CA ARG A 76 -11.99 0.63 5.78
C ARG A 76 -11.64 2.00 5.19
N ALA A 77 -10.79 2.77 5.88
CA ALA A 77 -10.32 4.06 5.39
C ALA A 77 -9.56 3.93 4.06
N GLU A 78 -8.72 2.90 3.94
CA GLU A 78 -7.93 2.61 2.76
C GLU A 78 -8.80 2.20 1.57
N GLN A 79 -9.81 1.36 1.80
CA GLN A 79 -10.79 0.97 0.79
C GLN A 79 -11.54 2.18 0.26
N VAL A 80 -11.99 3.09 1.13
CA VAL A 80 -12.67 4.32 0.71
C VAL A 80 -11.73 5.21 -0.10
N LEU A 81 -10.49 5.43 0.35
CA LEU A 81 -9.50 6.23 -0.40
C LEU A 81 -9.18 5.65 -1.77
N LEU A 82 -8.98 4.33 -1.85
CA LEU A 82 -8.65 3.64 -3.10
C LEU A 82 -9.86 3.57 -4.03
N GLY A 83 -11.06 3.39 -3.47
CA GLY A 83 -12.34 3.35 -4.19
C GLY A 83 -12.64 4.67 -4.90
N SER A 84 -12.31 5.80 -4.28
CA SER A 84 -12.53 7.15 -4.81
C SER A 84 -11.33 7.76 -5.54
N ILE A 85 -10.26 7.00 -5.76
CA ILE A 85 -8.96 7.58 -6.11
C ILE A 85 -8.95 8.33 -7.46
N ASP A 86 -9.81 7.93 -8.39
CA ASP A 86 -9.95 8.52 -9.73
C ASP A 86 -11.35 9.11 -9.97
N GLU A 87 -12.08 9.51 -8.91
CA GLU A 87 -13.36 10.24 -9.06
C GLU A 87 -13.21 11.53 -9.88
N ASP A 88 -12.00 12.09 -9.91
CA ASP A 88 -11.64 13.28 -10.69
C ASP A 88 -11.20 12.96 -12.13
N GLY A 89 -11.30 11.70 -12.58
CA GLY A 89 -10.94 11.24 -13.92
C GLY A 89 -9.44 11.01 -14.17
N GLY A 90 -8.62 10.93 -13.12
CA GLY A 90 -7.19 10.62 -13.24
C GLY A 90 -6.89 9.16 -13.59
N CYS A 91 -5.60 8.84 -13.78
CA CYS A 91 -5.14 7.47 -14.06
C CYS A 91 -4.40 6.81 -12.86
N ARG A 92 -4.69 7.20 -11.62
CA ARG A 92 -3.96 6.73 -10.42
C ARG A 92 -4.11 5.23 -10.22
N ARG A 93 -5.33 4.69 -10.36
CA ARG A 93 -5.63 3.26 -10.23
C ARG A 93 -4.96 2.45 -11.33
N LYS A 94 -5.01 2.93 -12.59
CA LYS A 94 -4.34 2.25 -13.71
C LYS A 94 -2.83 2.23 -13.52
N SER A 95 -2.24 3.35 -13.09
CA SER A 95 -0.82 3.44 -12.78
C SER A 95 -0.42 2.48 -11.65
N TYR A 96 -1.22 2.40 -10.58
CA TYR A 96 -1.01 1.45 -9.48
C TYR A 96 -1.06 0.00 -9.94
N ARG A 97 -2.03 -0.37 -10.79
CA ARG A 97 -2.13 -1.72 -11.34
C ARG A 97 -0.90 -2.11 -12.16
N ILE A 98 -0.41 -1.20 -13.02
CA ILE A 98 0.81 -1.45 -13.81
C ILE A 98 2.02 -1.66 -12.90
N ILE A 99 2.22 -0.80 -11.89
CA ILE A 99 3.32 -0.95 -10.93
C ILE A 99 3.21 -2.25 -10.14
N ARG A 100 1.98 -2.66 -9.79
CA ARG A 100 1.74 -3.94 -9.12
C ARG A 100 2.10 -5.11 -10.01
N GLN A 101 1.72 -5.07 -11.28
CA GLN A 101 2.06 -6.09 -12.28
C GLN A 101 3.58 -6.20 -12.44
N LEU A 102 4.28 -5.09 -12.69
CA LEU A 102 5.75 -5.05 -12.77
C LEU A 102 6.42 -5.60 -11.51
N LYS A 103 5.83 -5.35 -10.34
CA LYS A 103 6.33 -5.89 -9.08
C LYS A 103 6.15 -7.41 -8.99
N GLU A 104 5.03 -7.94 -9.47
CA GLU A 104 4.69 -9.36 -9.43
C GLU A 104 5.45 -10.16 -10.50
N ASP A 105 5.70 -9.59 -11.68
CA ASP A 105 6.34 -10.29 -12.81
C ASP A 105 7.87 -10.14 -12.80
N GLU A 106 8.38 -8.92 -12.55
CA GLU A 106 9.79 -8.59 -12.85
C GLU A 106 10.62 -8.36 -11.58
N TRP A 107 10.12 -7.51 -10.69
CA TRP A 107 10.96 -6.99 -9.61
C TRP A 107 11.04 -7.92 -8.40
N CYS A 108 9.91 -8.47 -7.97
CA CYS A 108 9.83 -9.33 -6.80
C CYS A 108 8.75 -10.42 -6.95
N PRO A 109 8.98 -11.39 -7.86
CA PRO A 109 8.11 -12.54 -8.01
C PRO A 109 8.21 -13.47 -6.79
N GLY A 110 7.15 -14.25 -6.54
CA GLY A 110 7.11 -15.28 -5.49
C GLY A 110 6.11 -15.01 -4.37
N SER A 111 5.96 -16.02 -3.49
CA SER A 111 4.92 -16.07 -2.46
C SER A 111 5.20 -15.23 -1.21
N LYS A 112 6.46 -14.83 -0.98
CA LYS A 112 6.87 -13.98 0.15
C LYS A 112 7.66 -12.76 -0.35
N PRO A 113 6.99 -11.82 -1.04
CA PRO A 113 7.70 -10.72 -1.67
C PRO A 113 8.17 -9.67 -0.65
N VAL A 114 9.38 -9.16 -0.85
CA VAL A 114 9.99 -8.07 -0.08
C VAL A 114 9.15 -6.79 -0.09
N ILE A 115 8.40 -6.57 -1.18
CA ILE A 115 7.40 -5.50 -1.34
C ILE A 115 6.01 -6.11 -1.59
N THR A 116 5.06 -5.74 -0.74
CA THR A 116 3.66 -6.20 -0.81
C THR A 116 2.78 -5.18 -1.54
N ALA A 117 1.56 -5.61 -1.91
CA ALA A 117 0.53 -4.69 -2.42
C ALA A 117 0.24 -3.55 -1.43
N TYR A 118 0.33 -3.81 -0.13
CA TYR A 118 0.14 -2.79 0.92
C TYR A 118 1.19 -1.67 0.85
N HIS A 119 2.46 -2.02 0.58
CA HIS A 119 3.53 -1.03 0.37
C HIS A 119 3.25 -0.17 -0.86
N LEU A 120 2.83 -0.78 -1.98
CA LEU A 120 2.50 -0.06 -3.21
C LEU A 120 1.27 0.86 -3.04
N GLN A 121 0.25 0.41 -2.29
CA GLN A 121 -0.91 1.23 -1.96
C GLN A 121 -0.51 2.43 -1.09
N THR A 122 0.34 2.21 -0.07
CA THR A 122 0.86 3.29 0.77
C THR A 122 1.67 4.31 -0.05
N LEU A 123 2.51 3.83 -0.98
CA LEU A 123 3.26 4.67 -1.91
C LEU A 123 2.32 5.52 -2.78
N LEU A 124 1.25 4.92 -3.30
CA LEU A 124 0.24 5.61 -4.09
C LEU A 124 -0.42 6.73 -3.29
N PHE A 125 -0.87 6.47 -2.06
CA PHE A 125 -1.50 7.50 -1.23
C PHE A 125 -0.56 8.69 -0.92
N TRP A 126 0.71 8.43 -0.61
CA TRP A 126 1.70 9.51 -0.47
C TRP A 126 1.92 10.29 -1.77
N THR A 127 1.81 9.63 -2.92
CA THR A 127 1.95 10.28 -4.22
C THR A 127 0.73 11.13 -4.54
N CYS A 128 -0.48 10.67 -4.24
CA CYS A 128 -1.72 11.43 -4.40
C CYS A 128 -1.73 12.67 -3.51
N GLU A 129 -1.26 12.57 -2.27
CA GLU A 129 -1.16 13.75 -1.41
C GLU A 129 -0.11 14.77 -1.91
N LYS A 130 0.97 14.30 -2.54
CA LYS A 130 1.97 15.18 -3.14
C LYS A 130 1.47 15.83 -4.43
N TYR A 131 0.69 15.09 -5.23
CA TYR A 131 0.15 15.49 -6.52
C TYR A 131 -1.38 15.35 -6.49
N PRO A 132 -2.09 16.28 -5.83
CA PRO A 132 -3.53 16.13 -5.60
C PRO A 132 -4.37 16.36 -6.85
N CYS A 133 -3.85 17.06 -7.86
CA CYS A 133 -4.64 17.53 -9.00
C CYS A 133 -4.68 16.50 -10.14
N THR A 134 -5.84 16.32 -10.79
CA THR A 134 -6.01 15.44 -11.96
C THR A 134 -4.98 15.69 -13.06
N LYS A 135 -4.58 16.95 -13.27
CA LYS A 135 -3.57 17.32 -14.29
C LYS A 135 -2.26 16.54 -14.14
N ASP A 136 -1.86 16.24 -12.91
CA ASP A 136 -0.64 15.48 -12.62
C ASP A 136 -0.79 14.00 -12.97
N TRP A 137 -2.02 13.54 -13.23
CA TRP A 137 -2.40 12.15 -13.47
C TRP A 137 -3.13 11.98 -14.81
N LYS A 138 -2.94 12.89 -15.76
CA LYS A 138 -3.47 12.76 -17.13
C LYS A 138 -2.65 11.77 -17.97
N ASN A 139 -1.33 11.84 -17.84
CA ASN A 139 -0.41 10.98 -18.60
C ASN A 139 -0.09 9.71 -17.80
N LEU A 140 -0.51 8.56 -18.32
CA LEU A 140 -0.29 7.27 -17.69
C LEU A 140 1.19 6.91 -17.58
N LYS A 141 1.96 7.09 -18.66
CA LYS A 141 3.39 6.77 -18.69
C LYS A 141 4.16 7.57 -17.65
N GLU A 142 3.91 8.88 -17.58
CA GLU A 142 4.53 9.75 -16.58
C GLU A 142 4.11 9.38 -15.15
N SER A 143 2.85 9.00 -14.95
CA SER A 143 2.32 8.59 -13.65
C SER A 143 2.95 7.30 -13.16
N VAL A 144 3.10 6.30 -14.04
CA VAL A 144 3.82 5.05 -13.77
C VAL A 144 5.27 5.35 -13.44
N LEU A 145 6.00 6.07 -14.29
CA LEU A 145 7.40 6.42 -14.04
C LEU A 145 7.59 7.17 -12.72
N ARG A 146 6.67 8.06 -12.36
CA ARG A 146 6.70 8.78 -11.09
C ARG A 146 6.55 7.85 -9.89
N LEU A 147 5.63 6.89 -9.97
CA LEU A 147 5.47 5.87 -8.93
C LEU A 147 6.71 4.97 -8.86
N THR A 148 7.23 4.52 -10.00
CA THR A 148 8.46 3.71 -10.06
C THR A 148 9.65 4.42 -9.42
N LYS A 149 9.91 5.68 -9.78
CA LYS A 149 11.00 6.49 -9.18
C LYS A 149 10.83 6.66 -7.67
N LYS A 150 9.60 6.82 -7.20
CA LYS A 150 9.32 6.90 -5.75
C LYS A 150 9.50 5.55 -5.06
N LEU A 151 9.10 4.45 -5.69
CA LEU A 151 9.31 3.10 -5.17
C LEU A 151 10.80 2.83 -5.04
N HIS A 152 11.57 3.07 -6.11
CA HIS A 152 13.03 2.96 -6.10
C HIS A 152 13.62 3.71 -4.90
N LYS A 153 13.28 4.99 -4.74
CA LYS A 153 13.75 5.79 -3.60
C LYS A 153 13.39 5.15 -2.25
N CYS A 154 12.16 4.69 -2.06
CA CYS A 154 11.75 4.06 -0.81
C CYS A 154 12.51 2.76 -0.52
N VAL A 155 12.74 1.94 -1.54
CA VAL A 155 13.48 0.69 -1.45
C VAL A 155 14.96 0.96 -1.16
N SER A 156 15.63 1.82 -1.93
CA SER A 156 17.04 2.17 -1.72
C SER A 156 17.29 2.80 -0.35
N GLN A 157 16.33 3.59 0.17
CA GLN A 157 16.43 4.20 1.50
C GLN A 157 15.92 3.28 2.62
N ARG A 158 15.38 2.10 2.27
CA ARG A 158 14.77 1.14 3.20
C ARG A 158 13.72 1.80 4.09
N TYR A 159 12.99 2.76 3.51
CA TYR A 159 12.09 3.63 4.23
C TYR A 159 10.82 3.93 3.42
N LEU A 160 9.70 3.41 3.93
CA LEU A 160 8.36 3.76 3.51
C LEU A 160 7.51 4.06 4.74
N ARG A 161 7.24 5.35 4.96
CA ARG A 161 6.41 5.77 6.09
C ARG A 161 4.97 5.31 5.90
N HIS A 162 4.36 4.74 6.94
CA HIS A 162 2.94 4.40 6.94
C HIS A 162 2.08 5.67 6.72
N PHE A 163 1.01 5.56 5.91
CA PHE A 163 0.22 6.72 5.48
C PHE A 163 -0.48 7.44 6.65
N PHE A 164 -1.16 6.69 7.54
CA PHE A 164 -1.83 7.24 8.71
C PHE A 164 -0.92 7.41 9.95
N VAL A 165 -0.08 6.41 10.28
CA VAL A 165 0.78 6.40 11.48
C VAL A 165 2.21 6.83 11.13
N ARG A 166 2.50 8.13 11.17
CA ARG A 166 3.76 8.69 10.65
C ARG A 166 5.04 8.21 11.35
N SER A 167 4.96 7.69 12.57
CA SER A 167 6.10 7.15 13.30
C SER A 167 6.53 5.76 12.81
N HIS A 168 5.74 5.12 11.95
CA HIS A 168 5.97 3.74 11.54
C HIS A 168 6.61 3.67 10.14
N ASN A 169 7.76 3.01 10.04
CA ASN A 169 8.40 2.65 8.77
C ASN A 169 8.02 1.21 8.41
N LEU A 170 7.34 1.04 7.28
CA LEU A 170 6.88 -0.26 6.78
C LEU A 170 8.01 -1.17 6.30
N LEU A 171 9.19 -0.62 6.00
CA LEU A 171 10.35 -1.39 5.52
C LEU A 171 11.38 -1.69 6.62
N LYS A 172 11.07 -1.39 7.89
CA LYS A 172 12.06 -1.44 8.99
C LYS A 172 12.69 -2.83 9.20
N TYR A 173 11.91 -3.89 9.01
CA TYR A 173 12.33 -5.28 9.29
C TYR A 173 12.38 -6.14 8.02
N THR A 174 12.41 -5.49 6.87
CA THR A 174 12.47 -6.15 5.57
C THR A 174 13.92 -6.54 5.26
N ASN A 175 14.12 -7.67 4.58
CA ASN A 175 15.45 -8.15 4.18
C ASN A 175 16.16 -7.09 3.31
N THR A 176 17.30 -6.60 3.78
CA THR A 176 18.05 -5.53 3.13
C THR A 176 18.65 -5.94 1.80
N ASN A 177 19.08 -7.20 1.68
CA ASN A 177 19.67 -7.71 0.43
C ASN A 177 18.61 -7.82 -0.66
N GLU A 178 17.43 -8.35 -0.31
CA GLU A 178 16.28 -8.40 -1.23
C GLU A 178 15.81 -7.01 -1.64
N LEU A 179 15.85 -6.02 -0.73
CA LEU A 179 15.55 -4.63 -1.08
C LEU A 179 16.59 -4.07 -2.06
N ASP A 180 17.88 -4.29 -1.81
CA ASP A 180 18.94 -3.80 -2.69
C ASP A 180 18.86 -4.44 -4.09
N ASP A 181 18.56 -5.74 -4.18
CA ASP A 181 18.36 -6.43 -5.45
C ASP A 181 17.11 -5.94 -6.19
N MET A 182 16.01 -5.71 -5.47
CA MET A 182 14.83 -5.08 -6.05
C MET A 182 15.12 -3.67 -6.54
N ALA A 183 15.92 -2.89 -5.81
CA ALA A 183 16.31 -1.54 -6.22
C ALA A 183 17.06 -1.56 -7.56
N LYS A 184 18.01 -2.49 -7.74
CA LYS A 184 18.73 -2.66 -9.02
C LYS A 184 17.77 -2.92 -10.17
N LYS A 185 16.87 -3.91 -10.04
CA LYS A 185 15.87 -4.23 -11.07
C LYS A 185 14.97 -3.05 -11.42
N ILE A 186 14.57 -2.25 -10.42
CA ILE A 186 13.78 -1.04 -10.67
C ILE A 186 14.62 0.02 -11.40
N CYS A 187 15.91 0.15 -11.06
CA CYS A 187 16.84 1.05 -11.75
C CYS A 187 16.97 0.66 -13.24
N ASP A 188 17.18 -0.63 -13.52
CA ASP A 188 17.28 -1.15 -14.90
C ASP A 188 16.01 -0.85 -15.71
N PHE A 189 14.82 -1.03 -15.10
CA PHE A 189 13.55 -0.63 -15.71
C PHE A 189 13.48 0.88 -15.97
N LEU A 190 13.99 1.71 -15.06
CA LEU A 190 13.94 3.17 -15.22
C LEU A 190 14.86 3.66 -16.34
N ASP A 191 15.97 2.96 -16.56
CA ASP A 191 16.93 3.26 -17.63
C ASP A 191 16.38 2.84 -19.01
N ASN A 192 15.68 1.70 -19.09
CA ASN A 192 15.03 1.27 -20.33
C ASN A 192 13.62 0.67 -20.13
N PRO A 193 12.59 1.52 -19.96
CA PRO A 193 11.22 1.05 -19.72
C PRO A 193 10.60 0.28 -20.91
N GLY A 194 11.13 0.48 -22.13
CA GLY A 194 10.56 -0.11 -23.35
C GLY A 194 10.74 -1.63 -23.44
N VAL A 195 11.68 -2.20 -22.70
CA VAL A 195 11.93 -3.65 -22.67
C VAL A 195 10.85 -4.41 -21.92
N TYR A 196 10.14 -3.74 -21.01
CA TYR A 196 9.18 -4.35 -20.08
C TYR A 196 7.71 -4.08 -20.46
N ILE A 197 7.48 -3.38 -21.57
CA ILE A 197 6.14 -3.04 -22.07
C ILE A 197 6.01 -3.69 -23.44
N HIS A 198 5.47 -4.92 -23.47
CA HIS A 198 5.10 -5.64 -24.68
C HIS A 198 3.65 -5.32 -25.10
#